data_AF-A0A9Q9ENS7-F1
#
_entry.id   AF-A0A9Q9ENS7-F1
#
_cell.length_a   1.000
_cell.length_b   1.000
_cell.length_c   1.000
_cell.angle_alpha   90.00
_cell.angle_beta   90.00
_cell.angle_gamma   90.00
#
_symmetry.space_group_name_H-M   'P 1'
#
loop_
_entity.id
_entity.type
_entity.pdbx_description
1 polymer ?
#
loop_
_entity_poly.entity_id
_entity_poly.type
_entity_poly.pdbx_seq_one_letter_code
_entity_poly.pdbx_strand_id
1 'polypeptide(L)'
;MAVAAKKQRLSDVLPPLVFGTATFNYQYNPDPYELDTTGLVRKALEFGIRAFDTSPYYGPSEEILGAALDTDFVKANIPRKEHFLITKVGRVSSDEFDYSKEWVYKSIQRSLQRLKTEYLDLVYCHDVEFVSEDEAMEAIRELRRIRDEEGTIKYVGISGYPLPVLCSIAKRVLRETGEPLDAVMSYANFTLQNQLLATQGIRELREAGVDVVPNASPLGMGLLRREGVPVGAMGNWHPASDGMRAAVKRASDFCDRHDERLEVIAIRYALESWLKIGAVVGSRGDPASGVAWQRESNQQVGGNRLGVTVMGVSKASELDKTMRVWRSILDGLENGAETARLAGRWSRDHEWSINRGKAVQILADGIQEHLDEYLDFCWDSPDKDFVNKRGIKQQQNDDGASFLRPEQAGDPPLTPAASPQPDEIPYPHDATLALR
;
A
#
# COMPACT_ATOMS: atom_id res chain seq x y z
N MET A 1 21.68 -3.67 -34.97
CA MET A 1 20.69 -3.03 -34.09
C MET A 1 20.18 -4.07 -33.12
N ALA A 2 20.50 -3.95 -31.83
CA ALA A 2 19.90 -4.81 -30.82
C ALA A 2 18.43 -4.42 -30.71
N VAL A 3 17.52 -5.37 -30.97
CA VAL A 3 16.10 -5.18 -30.69
C VAL A 3 16.00 -4.97 -29.18
N ALA A 4 15.63 -3.77 -28.74
CA ALA A 4 15.41 -3.49 -27.32
C ALA A 4 14.42 -4.55 -26.80
N ALA A 5 14.86 -5.35 -25.83
CA ALA A 5 14.00 -6.38 -25.24
C ALA A 5 12.75 -5.68 -24.68
N LYS A 6 11.57 -6.12 -25.14
CA LYS A 6 10.30 -5.53 -24.73
C LYS A 6 10.17 -5.63 -23.21
N LYS A 7 10.06 -4.48 -22.52
CA LYS A 7 9.82 -4.39 -21.06
C LYS A 7 8.67 -5.33 -20.70
N GLN A 8 8.91 -6.25 -19.77
CA GLN A 8 7.86 -7.13 -19.26
C GLN A 8 6.82 -6.28 -18.52
N ARG A 9 5.52 -6.55 -18.69
CA ARG A 9 4.50 -5.76 -18.00
C ARG A 9 4.55 -6.04 -16.50
N LEU A 10 4.29 -5.03 -15.68
CA LEU A 10 4.29 -5.20 -14.22
C LEU A 10 3.29 -6.29 -13.78
N SER A 11 2.14 -6.36 -14.46
CA SER A 11 1.10 -7.38 -14.27
C SER A 11 1.50 -8.80 -14.62
N ASP A 12 2.69 -9.03 -15.20
CA ASP A 12 3.20 -10.37 -15.45
C ASP A 12 4.24 -10.80 -14.40
N VAL A 13 4.71 -9.88 -13.56
CA VAL A 13 5.90 -10.11 -12.71
C VAL A 13 5.70 -9.77 -11.24
N LEU A 14 4.82 -8.84 -10.89
CA LEU A 14 4.63 -8.42 -9.51
C LEU A 14 3.92 -9.53 -8.70
N PRO A 15 4.50 -10.05 -7.62
CA PRO A 15 3.81 -10.96 -6.70
C PRO A 15 2.48 -10.37 -6.20
N PRO A 16 1.35 -11.09 -6.27
CA PRO A 16 0.05 -10.62 -5.78
C PRO A 16 -0.01 -10.36 -4.27
N LEU A 17 0.90 -10.93 -3.49
CA LEU A 17 1.06 -10.63 -2.07
C LEU A 17 2.40 -9.91 -1.83
N VAL A 18 2.32 -8.67 -1.35
CA VAL A 18 3.46 -7.81 -1.06
C VAL A 18 3.58 -7.61 0.45
N PHE A 19 4.79 -7.79 0.97
CA PHE A 19 5.12 -7.47 2.36
C PHE A 19 5.42 -5.97 2.48
N GLY A 20 4.48 -5.23 3.05
CA GLY A 20 4.67 -3.84 3.43
C GLY A 20 5.48 -3.72 4.72
N THR A 21 6.45 -2.81 4.71
CA THR A 21 7.38 -2.54 5.82
C THR A 21 7.12 -1.18 6.47
N ALA A 22 5.94 -0.60 6.25
CA ALA A 22 5.49 0.59 7.00
C ALA A 22 5.47 0.32 8.51
N THR A 23 5.27 -0.92 8.93
CA THR A 23 5.38 -1.34 10.33
C THR A 23 6.80 -1.28 10.89
N PHE A 24 7.86 -1.19 10.08
CA PHE A 24 9.24 -1.05 10.56
C PHE A 24 9.56 0.43 10.87
N ASN A 25 8.63 1.09 11.56
CA ASN A 25 8.71 2.50 11.88
C ASN A 25 8.22 2.78 13.33
N TYR A 26 8.34 4.05 13.73
CA TYR A 26 7.93 4.56 15.04
C TYR A 26 6.42 4.84 15.20
N GLN A 27 5.64 4.80 14.12
CA GLN A 27 4.17 4.92 14.18
C GLN A 27 3.55 3.66 14.77
N TYR A 28 4.03 2.50 14.32
CA TYR A 28 3.47 1.20 14.71
C TYR A 28 4.17 0.56 15.90
N ASN A 29 5.42 0.94 16.19
CA ASN A 29 6.22 0.34 17.25
C ASN A 29 6.92 1.41 18.10
N PRO A 30 7.14 1.17 19.40
CA PRO A 30 7.95 2.06 20.25
C PRO A 30 9.38 2.19 19.74
N ASP A 31 10.00 1.08 19.35
CA ASP A 31 11.30 1.04 18.71
C ASP A 31 11.30 -0.02 17.58
N PRO A 32 11.45 0.38 16.31
CA PRO A 32 11.54 -0.57 15.20
C PRO A 32 12.83 -1.40 15.21
N TYR A 33 13.89 -0.97 15.90
CA TYR A 33 15.16 -1.72 15.99
C TYR A 33 15.08 -2.90 16.96
N GLU A 34 14.13 -2.89 17.90
CA GLU A 34 13.87 -4.00 18.82
C GLU A 34 13.04 -5.13 18.18
N LEU A 35 12.56 -4.93 16.95
CA LEU A 35 11.87 -5.98 16.19
C LEU A 35 12.89 -6.97 15.61
N ASP A 36 12.58 -8.27 15.65
CA ASP A 36 13.28 -9.28 14.87
C ASP A 36 12.91 -9.20 13.38
N THR A 37 13.24 -8.08 12.76
CA THR A 37 12.96 -7.79 11.34
C THR A 37 13.75 -8.70 10.41
N THR A 38 14.98 -9.08 10.79
CA THR A 38 15.78 -10.03 10.01
C THR A 38 15.14 -11.41 10.01
N GLY A 39 14.73 -11.94 11.16
CA GLY A 39 13.99 -13.19 11.24
C GLY A 39 12.63 -13.13 10.54
N LEU A 40 11.94 -11.99 10.63
CA LEU A 40 10.65 -11.76 9.97
C LEU A 40 10.76 -11.77 8.44
N VAL A 41 11.74 -11.06 7.88
CA VAL A 41 12.00 -11.03 6.42
C VAL A 41 12.46 -12.41 5.94
N ARG A 42 13.36 -13.08 6.68
CA ARG A 42 13.75 -14.47 6.38
C ARG A 42 12.53 -15.38 6.30
N LYS A 43 11.66 -15.31 7.31
CA LYS A 43 10.46 -16.14 7.37
C LYS A 43 9.45 -15.82 6.27
N ALA A 44 9.31 -14.54 5.89
CA ALA A 44 8.51 -14.13 4.74
C ALA A 44 9.02 -14.79 3.45
N LEU A 45 10.33 -14.76 3.24
CA LEU A 45 10.99 -15.41 2.11
C LEU A 45 10.80 -16.94 2.13
N GLU A 46 10.95 -17.58 3.28
CA GLU A 46 10.66 -19.02 3.45
C GLU A 46 9.20 -19.36 3.14
N PHE A 47 8.26 -18.44 3.40
CA PHE A 47 6.85 -18.59 3.07
C PHE A 47 6.49 -18.34 1.61
N GLY A 48 7.45 -17.92 0.79
CA GLY A 48 7.26 -17.65 -0.64
C GLY A 48 6.98 -16.19 -0.96
N ILE A 49 6.99 -15.27 0.01
CA ILE A 49 6.86 -13.84 -0.29
C ILE A 49 8.07 -13.40 -1.10
N ARG A 50 7.82 -12.70 -2.21
CA ARG A 50 8.86 -12.21 -3.13
C ARG A 50 8.73 -10.73 -3.46
N ALA A 51 7.92 -9.96 -2.74
CA ALA A 51 7.82 -8.52 -2.93
C ALA A 51 7.79 -7.80 -1.60
N PHE A 52 8.60 -6.74 -1.49
CA PHE A 52 8.69 -5.91 -0.29
C PHE A 52 8.45 -4.45 -0.66
N ASP A 53 7.50 -3.81 0.03
CA ASP A 53 7.18 -2.39 -0.10
C ASP A 53 7.68 -1.61 1.11
N THR A 54 8.46 -0.55 0.86
CA THR A 54 9.03 0.34 1.86
C THR A 54 8.92 1.80 1.42
N SER A 55 9.53 2.72 2.16
CA SER A 55 9.60 4.14 1.79
C SER A 55 10.69 4.85 2.59
N PRO A 56 11.36 5.88 2.04
CA PRO A 56 12.22 6.78 2.81
C PRO A 56 11.48 7.49 3.96
N TYR A 57 10.16 7.65 3.86
CA TYR A 57 9.33 8.24 4.91
C TYR A 57 9.07 7.29 6.09
N TYR A 58 9.20 5.97 5.91
CA TYR A 58 8.89 4.97 6.94
C TYR A 58 10.00 4.84 8.00
N GLY A 59 10.51 5.97 8.51
CA GLY A 59 11.60 6.00 9.48
C GLY A 59 12.81 5.17 9.00
N PRO A 60 13.31 4.19 9.79
CA PRO A 60 14.46 3.38 9.43
C PRO A 60 14.14 2.17 8.52
N SER A 61 12.90 2.05 8.03
CA SER A 61 12.41 0.86 7.31
C SER A 61 13.29 0.42 6.14
N GLU A 62 13.77 1.35 5.29
CA GLU A 62 14.67 0.99 4.17
C GLU A 62 16.00 0.40 4.64
N GLU A 63 16.57 0.96 5.72
CA GLU A 63 17.84 0.51 6.28
C GLU A 63 17.69 -0.86 6.94
N ILE A 64 16.58 -1.05 7.67
CA ILE A 64 16.23 -2.33 8.31
C ILE A 64 15.97 -3.42 7.26
N LEU A 65 15.15 -3.13 6.25
CA LEU A 65 14.86 -4.08 5.16
C LEU A 65 16.13 -4.41 4.37
N GLY A 66 16.94 -3.41 4.03
CA GLY A 66 18.22 -3.61 3.34
C GLY A 66 19.18 -4.49 4.13
N ALA A 67 19.30 -4.29 5.44
CA ALA A 67 20.10 -5.14 6.31
C ALA A 67 19.61 -6.59 6.34
N ALA A 68 18.29 -6.81 6.42
CA ALA A 68 17.70 -8.15 6.44
C ALA A 68 17.92 -8.91 5.11
N LEU A 69 17.84 -8.22 3.97
CA LEU A 69 18.06 -8.80 2.65
C LEU A 69 19.53 -9.03 2.31
N ASP A 70 20.46 -8.30 2.95
CA ASP A 70 21.91 -8.45 2.76
C ASP A 70 22.53 -9.56 3.64
N THR A 71 21.72 -10.35 4.35
CA THR A 71 22.24 -11.51 5.08
C THR A 71 22.76 -12.60 4.14
N ASP A 72 23.77 -13.36 4.57
CA ASP A 72 24.35 -14.44 3.76
C ASP A 72 23.32 -15.50 3.37
N PHE A 73 22.34 -15.78 4.24
CA PHE A 73 21.24 -16.66 3.93
C PHE A 73 20.46 -16.19 2.71
N VAL A 74 20.05 -14.91 2.66
CA VAL A 74 19.26 -14.39 1.54
C VAL A 74 20.11 -14.36 0.28
N LYS A 75 21.34 -13.84 0.35
CA LYS A 75 22.24 -13.77 -0.81
C LYS A 75 22.56 -15.14 -1.42
N ALA A 76 22.70 -16.18 -0.60
CA ALA A 76 23.01 -17.53 -1.06
C ALA A 76 21.80 -18.28 -1.65
N ASN A 77 20.58 -17.99 -1.18
CA ASN A 77 19.40 -18.77 -1.53
C ASN A 77 18.39 -18.05 -2.44
N ILE A 78 18.40 -16.71 -2.45
CA ILE A 78 17.39 -15.90 -3.13
C ILE A 78 18.10 -14.74 -3.84
N PRO A 79 18.54 -14.96 -5.09
CA PRO A 79 19.16 -13.92 -5.91
C PRO A 79 18.29 -12.65 -6.01
N ARG A 80 18.93 -11.48 -6.07
CA ARG A 80 18.25 -10.17 -6.13
C ARG A 80 17.14 -10.09 -7.19
N LYS A 81 17.32 -10.75 -8.35
CA LYS A 81 16.34 -10.80 -9.45
C LYS A 81 15.06 -11.59 -9.14
N GLU A 82 15.02 -12.32 -8.03
CA GLU A 82 13.89 -13.17 -7.65
C GLU A 82 12.96 -12.54 -6.64
N HIS A 83 13.31 -11.37 -6.11
CA HIS A 83 12.41 -10.59 -5.27
C HIS A 83 12.28 -9.16 -5.80
N PHE A 84 11.13 -8.55 -5.50
CA PHE A 84 10.76 -7.19 -5.87
C PHE A 84 11.02 -6.25 -4.70
N LEU A 85 11.72 -5.15 -4.98
CA LEU A 85 11.86 -4.03 -4.05
C LEU A 85 11.10 -2.83 -4.57
N ILE A 86 10.10 -2.45 -3.79
CA ILE A 86 9.21 -1.33 -4.03
C ILE A 86 9.56 -0.25 -3.00
N THR A 87 9.83 0.96 -3.46
CA THR A 87 10.03 2.12 -2.58
C THR A 87 9.34 3.35 -3.15
N LYS A 88 9.55 4.51 -2.52
CA LYS A 88 8.81 5.73 -2.85
C LYS A 88 9.71 6.98 -2.80
N VAL A 89 9.23 8.08 -3.36
CA VAL A 89 9.88 9.40 -3.33
C VAL A 89 8.84 10.49 -3.03
N GLY A 90 9.28 11.74 -2.89
CA GLY A 90 8.39 12.89 -2.68
C GLY A 90 8.19 13.22 -1.19
N ARG A 91 7.61 12.31 -0.42
CA ARG A 91 7.40 12.52 1.02
C ARG A 91 8.69 12.40 1.82
N VAL A 92 9.09 13.47 2.52
CA VAL A 92 10.32 13.56 3.32
C VAL A 92 10.05 13.30 4.80
N SER A 93 9.03 13.97 5.35
CA SER A 93 8.59 13.84 6.74
C SER A 93 7.05 13.90 6.80
N SER A 94 6.49 14.05 8.00
CA SER A 94 5.05 14.23 8.17
C SER A 94 4.53 15.51 7.51
N ASP A 95 5.35 16.56 7.46
CA ASP A 95 4.99 17.92 7.03
C ASP A 95 5.93 18.50 5.95
N GLU A 96 6.91 17.73 5.47
CA GLU A 96 7.79 18.12 4.36
C GLU A 96 7.65 17.17 3.17
N PHE A 97 7.37 17.76 2.01
CA PHE A 97 7.26 17.10 0.72
C PHE A 97 8.18 17.82 -0.28
N ASP A 98 8.91 17.05 -1.08
CA ASP A 98 9.86 17.59 -2.05
C ASP A 98 9.83 16.71 -3.30
N TYR A 99 9.12 17.20 -4.30
CA TYR A 99 8.88 16.53 -5.57
C TYR A 99 9.78 17.06 -6.69
N SER A 100 10.72 17.96 -6.34
CA SER A 100 11.70 18.49 -7.29
C SER A 100 12.52 17.38 -7.91
N LYS A 101 12.92 17.59 -9.17
CA LYS A 101 13.80 16.68 -9.91
C LYS A 101 15.05 16.30 -9.09
N GLU A 102 15.71 17.30 -8.49
CA GLU A 102 16.94 17.14 -7.73
C GLU A 102 16.73 16.26 -6.50
N TRP A 103 15.63 16.46 -5.77
CA TRP A 103 15.34 15.66 -4.60
C TRP A 103 14.90 14.24 -4.96
N VAL A 104 14.08 14.07 -6.01
CA VAL A 104 13.72 12.75 -6.52
C VAL A 104 14.97 11.94 -6.83
N TYR A 105 15.91 12.51 -7.61
CA TYR A 105 17.18 11.85 -7.92
C TYR A 105 17.96 11.49 -6.64
N LYS A 106 18.14 12.45 -5.72
CA LYS A 106 18.84 12.23 -4.46
C LYS A 106 18.18 11.13 -3.60
N SER A 107 16.84 11.11 -3.56
CA SER A 107 16.09 10.12 -2.80
C SER A 107 16.28 8.72 -3.38
N ILE A 108 16.30 8.57 -4.71
CA ILE A 108 16.59 7.28 -5.36
C ILE A 108 17.98 6.77 -4.98
N GLN A 109 19.01 7.62 -5.06
CA GLN A 109 20.38 7.22 -4.71
C GLN A 109 20.47 6.77 -3.24
N ARG A 110 19.80 7.49 -2.34
CA ARG A 110 19.70 7.12 -0.92
C ARG A 110 18.99 5.77 -0.73
N SER A 111 17.87 5.54 -1.41
CA SER A 111 17.14 4.27 -1.33
C SER A 111 17.96 3.09 -1.83
N LEU A 112 18.68 3.23 -2.95
CA LEU A 112 19.60 2.20 -3.47
C LEU A 112 20.67 1.84 -2.44
N GLN A 113 21.27 2.85 -1.79
CA GLN A 113 22.27 2.64 -0.74
C GLN A 113 21.69 1.92 0.48
N ARG A 114 20.55 2.38 1.01
CA ARG A 114 19.92 1.83 2.21
C ARG A 114 19.42 0.40 2.01
N LEU A 115 18.83 0.13 0.85
CA LEU A 115 18.34 -1.19 0.46
C LEU A 115 19.46 -2.11 -0.06
N LYS A 116 20.69 -1.60 -0.18
CA LYS A 116 21.88 -2.34 -0.61
C LYS A 116 21.67 -3.05 -1.95
N THR A 117 21.14 -2.33 -2.93
CA THR A 117 20.77 -2.84 -4.25
C THR A 117 21.19 -1.87 -5.36
N GLU A 118 21.47 -2.40 -6.54
CA GLU A 118 21.83 -1.61 -7.72
C GLU A 118 20.61 -1.11 -8.51
N TYR A 119 19.44 -1.68 -8.24
CA TYR A 119 18.18 -1.24 -8.87
C TYR A 119 16.97 -1.42 -7.95
N LEU A 120 15.92 -0.66 -8.25
CA LEU A 120 14.59 -0.72 -7.65
C LEU A 120 13.60 -1.24 -8.69
N ASP A 121 12.71 -2.14 -8.27
CA ASP A 121 11.74 -2.72 -9.19
C ASP A 121 10.63 -1.71 -9.48
N LEU A 122 10.01 -1.13 -8.46
CA LEU A 122 8.93 -0.16 -8.61
C LEU A 122 9.12 1.02 -7.68
N VAL A 123 8.98 2.23 -8.20
CA VAL A 123 9.02 3.45 -7.40
C VAL A 123 7.71 4.21 -7.53
N TYR A 124 7.14 4.57 -6.38
CA TYR A 124 5.97 5.43 -6.28
C TYR A 124 6.34 6.89 -5.94
N CYS A 125 5.69 7.86 -6.58
CA CYS A 125 5.52 9.17 -5.96
C CYS A 125 4.54 9.02 -4.77
N HIS A 126 4.98 9.36 -3.55
CA HIS A 126 4.30 9.02 -2.29
C HIS A 126 3.40 10.12 -1.77
N ASP A 127 2.12 9.80 -1.58
CA ASP A 127 1.09 10.69 -1.03
C ASP A 127 1.00 11.96 -1.89
N VAL A 128 0.71 11.74 -3.17
CA VAL A 128 0.65 12.77 -4.21
C VAL A 128 -0.42 13.82 -3.95
N GLU A 129 -1.37 13.56 -3.04
CA GLU A 129 -2.39 14.54 -2.62
C GLU A 129 -1.82 15.72 -1.82
N PHE A 130 -0.59 15.63 -1.30
CA PHE A 130 0.04 16.69 -0.50
C PHE A 130 0.75 17.76 -1.34
N VAL A 131 0.76 17.61 -2.66
CA VAL A 131 1.42 18.53 -3.61
C VAL A 131 0.48 18.83 -4.77
N SER A 132 0.82 19.83 -5.57
CA SER A 132 0.08 20.10 -6.81
C SER A 132 0.27 18.95 -7.81
N GLU A 133 -0.70 18.77 -8.72
CA GLU A 133 -0.54 17.81 -9.81
C GLU A 133 0.68 18.14 -10.70
N ASP A 134 1.07 19.41 -10.81
CA ASP A 134 2.25 19.83 -11.58
C ASP A 134 3.56 19.29 -10.97
N GLU A 135 3.70 19.43 -9.65
CA GLU A 135 4.83 18.85 -8.90
C GLU A 135 4.85 17.32 -9.00
N ALA A 136 3.69 16.66 -8.89
CA ALA A 136 3.58 15.22 -9.09
C ALA A 136 4.01 14.81 -10.51
N MET A 137 3.58 15.55 -11.53
CA MET A 137 3.96 15.31 -12.93
C MET A 137 5.45 15.52 -13.18
N GLU A 138 6.09 16.50 -12.54
CA GLU A 138 7.54 16.69 -12.60
C GLU A 138 8.30 15.48 -12.03
N ALA A 139 7.93 15.03 -10.83
CA ALA A 139 8.55 13.86 -10.21
C ALA A 139 8.38 12.59 -11.05
N ILE A 140 7.20 12.36 -11.62
CA ILE A 140 6.92 11.20 -12.49
C ILE A 140 7.81 11.24 -13.74
N ARG A 141 7.99 12.42 -14.37
CA ARG A 141 8.88 12.59 -15.52
C ARG A 141 10.32 12.30 -15.15
N GLU A 142 10.77 12.74 -13.97
CA GLU A 142 12.13 12.42 -13.51
C GLU A 142 12.33 10.93 -13.22
N LEU A 143 11.37 10.26 -12.57
CA LEU A 143 11.45 8.81 -12.36
C LEU A 143 11.51 8.04 -13.68
N ARG A 144 10.76 8.47 -14.70
CA ARG A 144 10.82 7.88 -16.05
C ARG A 144 12.16 8.16 -16.74
N ARG A 145 12.72 9.37 -16.59
CA ARG A 145 14.07 9.68 -17.07
C ARG A 145 15.10 8.74 -16.45
N ILE A 146 15.09 8.55 -15.13
CA ILE A 146 16.01 7.64 -14.43
C ILE A 146 15.81 6.18 -14.92
N ARG A 147 14.56 5.74 -15.08
CA ARG A 147 14.23 4.42 -15.64
C ARG A 147 14.83 4.23 -17.04
N ASP A 148 14.65 5.22 -17.92
CA ASP A 148 14.96 5.08 -19.34
C ASP A 148 16.45 5.32 -19.65
N GLU A 149 17.11 6.24 -18.94
CA GLU A 149 18.51 6.61 -19.17
C GLU A 149 19.48 5.81 -18.31
N GLU A 150 19.16 5.56 -17.03
CA GLU A 150 20.06 4.92 -16.07
C GLU A 150 19.69 3.44 -15.83
N GLY A 151 18.43 3.07 -16.01
CA GLY A 151 17.96 1.69 -15.84
C GLY A 151 17.96 1.18 -14.40
N THR A 152 18.22 2.05 -13.41
CA THR A 152 18.23 1.74 -11.97
C THR A 152 16.82 1.64 -11.38
N ILE A 153 15.79 2.04 -12.12
CA ILE A 153 14.36 1.86 -11.80
C ILE A 153 13.71 1.06 -12.93
N LYS A 154 12.78 0.14 -12.63
CA LYS A 154 12.09 -0.64 -13.68
C LYS A 154 10.67 -0.14 -13.94
N TYR A 155 9.90 0.18 -12.90
CA TYR A 155 8.50 0.58 -12.99
C TYR A 155 8.24 1.87 -12.20
N VAL A 156 7.29 2.67 -12.66
CA VAL A 156 6.92 3.97 -12.07
C VAL A 156 5.42 4.03 -11.80
N GLY A 157 5.07 4.48 -10.60
CA GLY A 157 3.69 4.66 -10.18
C GLY A 157 3.47 5.87 -9.27
N ILE A 158 2.23 6.02 -8.80
CA ILE A 158 1.87 6.95 -7.71
C ILE A 158 1.17 6.20 -6.57
N SER A 159 1.24 6.71 -5.36
CA SER A 159 0.48 6.23 -4.22
C SER A 159 -0.13 7.38 -3.43
N GLY A 160 -1.24 7.13 -2.74
CA GLY A 160 -1.90 8.14 -1.91
C GLY A 160 -3.24 7.68 -1.36
N TYR A 161 -3.93 8.56 -0.64
CA TYR A 161 -5.22 8.25 -0.02
C TYR A 161 -6.44 8.63 -0.86
N PRO A 162 -6.69 9.90 -1.23
CA PRO A 162 -7.95 10.27 -1.88
C PRO A 162 -8.00 9.66 -3.28
N LEU A 163 -8.91 8.71 -3.46
CA LEU A 163 -9.07 8.00 -4.73
C LEU A 163 -9.34 8.95 -5.92
N PRO A 164 -10.14 10.04 -5.80
CA PRO A 164 -10.32 10.99 -6.89
C PRO A 164 -9.02 11.66 -7.34
N VAL A 165 -8.11 11.98 -6.41
CA VAL A 165 -6.80 12.60 -6.73
C VAL A 165 -5.92 11.62 -7.51
N LEU A 166 -5.84 10.37 -7.05
CA LEU A 166 -5.10 9.31 -7.76
C LEU A 166 -5.62 9.12 -9.20
N CYS A 167 -6.95 9.07 -9.36
CA CYS A 167 -7.58 8.93 -10.67
C CYS A 167 -7.30 10.14 -11.58
N SER A 168 -7.39 11.37 -11.05
CA SER A 168 -7.11 12.60 -11.80
C SER A 168 -5.67 12.61 -12.34
N ILE A 169 -4.70 12.38 -11.45
CA ILE A 169 -3.27 12.37 -11.80
C ILE A 169 -2.99 11.26 -12.81
N ALA A 170 -3.51 10.03 -12.62
CA ALA A 170 -3.29 8.93 -13.55
C ALA A 170 -3.81 9.25 -14.97
N LYS A 171 -5.02 9.82 -15.07
CA LYS A 171 -5.59 10.26 -16.37
C LYS A 171 -4.76 11.37 -16.99
N ARG A 172 -4.26 12.32 -16.19
CA ARG A 172 -3.39 13.39 -16.63
C ARG A 172 -2.06 12.86 -17.17
N VAL A 173 -1.43 11.92 -16.47
CA VAL A 173 -0.19 11.26 -16.93
C VAL A 173 -0.40 10.64 -18.31
N LEU A 174 -1.45 9.84 -18.50
CA LEU A 174 -1.74 9.23 -19.79
C LEU A 174 -1.96 10.30 -20.87
N ARG A 175 -2.78 11.32 -20.59
CA ARG A 175 -3.11 12.39 -21.53
C ARG A 175 -1.88 13.20 -21.98
N GLU A 176 -0.99 13.54 -21.06
CA GLU A 176 0.16 14.43 -21.35
C GLU A 176 1.39 13.67 -21.87
N THR A 177 1.56 12.41 -21.51
CA THR A 177 2.78 11.65 -21.83
C THR A 177 2.55 10.54 -22.86
N GLY A 178 1.30 10.13 -23.10
CA GLY A 178 0.96 8.98 -23.94
C GLY A 178 1.32 7.61 -23.36
N GLU A 179 1.99 7.58 -22.20
CA GLU A 179 2.36 6.36 -21.47
C GLU A 179 1.60 6.32 -20.14
N PRO A 180 0.78 5.30 -19.85
CA PRO A 180 0.12 5.19 -18.54
C PRO A 180 1.13 4.87 -17.43
N LEU A 181 0.72 5.07 -16.17
CA LEU A 181 1.51 4.61 -15.02
C LEU A 181 1.55 3.07 -14.97
N ASP A 182 2.68 2.51 -14.56
CA ASP A 182 2.80 1.05 -14.40
C ASP A 182 1.90 0.55 -13.25
N ALA A 183 1.77 1.35 -12.18
CA ALA A 183 0.88 1.07 -11.06
C ALA A 183 0.34 2.33 -10.37
N VAL A 184 -0.83 2.18 -9.75
CA VAL A 184 -1.39 3.17 -8.80
C VAL A 184 -1.75 2.43 -7.52
N MET A 185 -1.06 2.74 -6.42
CA MET A 185 -1.32 2.12 -5.12
C MET A 185 -2.29 2.99 -4.33
N SER A 186 -3.41 2.39 -3.90
CA SER A 186 -4.33 3.04 -2.97
C SER A 186 -4.29 2.31 -1.63
N TYR A 187 -4.27 3.05 -0.53
CA TYR A 187 -4.31 2.47 0.80
C TYR A 187 -5.63 2.73 1.51
N ALA A 188 -6.10 1.75 2.28
CA ALA A 188 -7.31 1.81 3.10
C ALA A 188 -8.65 2.05 2.36
N ASN A 189 -8.66 2.15 1.02
CA ASN A 189 -9.88 2.26 0.20
C ASN A 189 -10.43 0.92 -0.30
N PHE A 190 -9.80 -0.21 0.06
CA PHE A 190 -10.43 -1.52 0.00
C PHE A 190 -10.14 -2.31 1.29
N THR A 191 -11.06 -2.19 2.23
CA THR A 191 -11.07 -2.83 3.54
C THR A 191 -12.50 -3.32 3.81
N LEU A 192 -12.72 -3.90 4.99
CA LEU A 192 -14.09 -4.21 5.41
C LEU A 192 -14.95 -2.95 5.64
N GLN A 193 -14.33 -1.80 5.94
CA GLN A 193 -14.99 -0.53 6.18
C GLN A 193 -15.14 0.33 4.92
N ASN A 194 -14.30 0.15 3.90
CA ASN A 194 -14.30 1.01 2.72
C ASN A 194 -14.08 0.17 1.45
N GLN A 195 -14.97 0.29 0.47
CA GLN A 195 -14.99 -0.49 -0.76
C GLN A 195 -14.84 0.39 -2.02
N LEU A 196 -14.53 1.68 -1.86
CA LEU A 196 -14.51 2.66 -2.95
C LEU A 196 -13.50 2.31 -4.06
N LEU A 197 -12.38 1.69 -3.71
CA LEU A 197 -11.41 1.24 -4.70
C LEU A 197 -12.01 0.20 -5.66
N ALA A 198 -12.89 -0.68 -5.16
CA ALA A 198 -13.57 -1.68 -5.98
C ALA A 198 -14.76 -1.09 -6.76
N THR A 199 -15.58 -0.25 -6.12
CA THR A 199 -16.82 0.27 -6.73
C THR A 199 -16.57 1.41 -7.72
N GLN A 200 -15.50 2.18 -7.52
CA GLN A 200 -15.17 3.34 -8.36
C GLN A 200 -13.75 3.24 -8.94
N GLY A 201 -12.77 2.95 -8.11
CA GLY A 201 -11.34 3.06 -8.45
C GLY A 201 -10.90 2.19 -9.63
N ILE A 202 -11.34 0.93 -9.68
CA ILE A 202 -11.00 -0.01 -10.77
C ILE A 202 -11.38 0.57 -12.14
N ARG A 203 -12.59 1.12 -12.26
CA ARG A 203 -13.07 1.66 -13.53
C ARG A 203 -12.21 2.84 -13.96
N GLU A 204 -12.08 3.82 -13.08
CA GLU A 204 -11.38 5.09 -13.34
C GLU A 204 -9.90 4.88 -13.67
N LEU A 205 -9.20 4.03 -12.92
CA LEU A 205 -7.79 3.74 -13.13
C LEU A 205 -7.54 2.91 -14.39
N ARG A 206 -8.47 2.01 -14.75
CA ARG A 206 -8.40 1.28 -16.02
C ARG A 206 -8.64 2.18 -17.23
N GLU A 207 -9.57 3.13 -17.12
CA GLU A 207 -9.76 4.19 -18.13
C GLU A 207 -8.50 5.06 -18.29
N ALA A 208 -7.72 5.26 -17.21
CA ALA A 208 -6.40 5.88 -17.24
C ALA A 208 -5.27 4.96 -17.76
N GLY A 209 -5.58 3.74 -18.20
CA GLY A 209 -4.62 2.78 -18.75
C GLY A 209 -3.72 2.10 -17.71
N VAL A 210 -4.00 2.25 -16.42
CA VAL A 210 -3.23 1.64 -15.34
C VAL A 210 -3.43 0.12 -15.34
N ASP A 211 -2.33 -0.63 -15.40
CA ASP A 211 -2.35 -2.09 -15.54
C ASP A 211 -2.46 -2.81 -14.19
N VAL A 212 -1.85 -2.24 -13.13
CA VAL A 212 -1.83 -2.83 -11.78
C VAL A 212 -2.26 -1.81 -10.72
N VAL A 213 -3.23 -2.18 -9.88
CA VAL A 213 -3.70 -1.35 -8.77
C VAL A 213 -3.55 -2.12 -7.46
N PRO A 214 -2.45 -1.92 -6.70
CA PRO A 214 -2.29 -2.57 -5.40
C PRO A 214 -3.21 -1.95 -4.34
N ASN A 215 -3.89 -2.81 -3.57
CA ASN A 215 -4.62 -2.43 -2.36
C ASN A 215 -3.68 -2.55 -1.16
N ALA A 216 -3.35 -1.42 -0.54
CA ALA A 216 -2.52 -1.38 0.65
C ALA A 216 -3.34 -1.18 1.92
N SER A 217 -2.80 -1.61 3.06
CA SER A 217 -3.44 -1.45 4.37
C SER A 217 -4.85 -2.07 4.46
N PRO A 218 -5.00 -3.39 4.19
CA PRO A 218 -6.31 -4.08 4.19
C PRO A 218 -7.05 -4.05 5.54
N LEU A 219 -6.35 -3.72 6.64
CA LEU A 219 -6.93 -3.50 7.97
C LEU A 219 -7.16 -2.03 8.30
N GLY A 220 -7.15 -1.13 7.32
CA GLY A 220 -7.28 0.31 7.52
C GLY A 220 -6.18 0.85 8.43
N MET A 221 -4.91 0.58 8.09
CA MET A 221 -3.74 0.97 8.90
C MET A 221 -3.79 0.49 10.37
N GLY A 222 -4.47 -0.64 10.60
CA GLY A 222 -4.64 -1.23 11.93
C GLY A 222 -5.90 -0.79 12.67
N LEU A 223 -6.74 0.05 12.06
CA LEU A 223 -8.05 0.41 12.62
C LEU A 223 -8.92 -0.82 12.85
N LEU A 224 -9.01 -1.74 11.88
CA LEU A 224 -9.90 -2.91 11.92
C LEU A 224 -9.32 -4.05 12.76
N ARG A 225 -9.07 -3.78 14.04
CA ARG A 225 -8.52 -4.73 15.03
C ARG A 225 -9.32 -4.65 16.32
N ARG A 226 -9.37 -5.77 17.05
CA ARG A 226 -9.98 -5.84 18.38
C ARG A 226 -9.43 -4.82 19.37
N GLU A 227 -8.10 -4.64 19.36
CA GLU A 227 -7.39 -3.69 20.21
C GLU A 227 -7.38 -2.24 19.66
N GLY A 228 -8.01 -2.02 18.50
CA GLY A 228 -7.95 -0.76 17.77
C GLY A 228 -6.58 -0.47 17.14
N VAL A 229 -6.38 0.81 16.80
CA VAL A 229 -5.17 1.28 16.11
C VAL A 229 -3.93 1.03 16.98
N PRO A 230 -2.86 0.42 16.43
CA PRO A 230 -1.60 0.28 17.13
C PRO A 230 -0.94 1.64 17.44
N VAL A 231 -0.43 1.76 18.66
CA VAL A 231 0.24 2.96 19.18
C VAL A 231 1.73 2.68 19.35
N GLY A 232 2.56 3.28 18.49
CA GLY A 232 4.01 3.31 18.64
C GLY A 232 4.51 4.52 19.43
N ALA A 233 5.76 4.91 19.23
CA ALA A 233 6.36 6.07 19.88
C ALA A 233 5.69 7.40 19.49
N MET A 234 5.01 7.45 18.34
CA MET A 234 4.30 8.64 17.87
C MET A 234 2.92 8.87 18.51
N GLY A 235 2.46 7.99 19.42
CA GLY A 235 1.18 8.15 20.09
C GLY A 235 -0.03 7.93 19.15
N ASN A 236 -1.09 8.72 19.33
CA ASN A 236 -2.29 8.62 18.49
C ASN A 236 -2.10 9.37 17.16
N TRP A 237 -1.71 8.65 16.11
CA TRP A 237 -1.38 9.23 14.80
C TRP A 237 -2.44 8.97 13.71
N HIS A 238 -3.37 8.04 13.94
CA HIS A 238 -4.31 7.63 12.89
C HIS A 238 -5.45 8.63 12.73
N PRO A 239 -5.81 9.04 11.49
CA PRO A 239 -6.81 10.08 11.21
C PRO A 239 -8.28 9.69 11.49
N ALA A 240 -8.52 8.50 12.06
CA ALA A 240 -9.88 8.06 12.33
C ALA A 240 -10.43 8.86 13.52
N SER A 241 -11.64 9.41 13.37
CA SER A 241 -12.33 10.13 14.43
C SER A 241 -12.68 9.21 15.60
N ASP A 242 -12.95 9.80 16.77
CA ASP A 242 -13.41 9.03 17.94
C ASP A 242 -14.72 8.27 17.66
N GLY A 243 -15.61 8.87 16.86
CA GLY A 243 -16.86 8.22 16.42
C GLY A 243 -16.59 6.98 15.57
N MET A 244 -15.68 7.06 14.60
CA MET A 244 -15.29 5.92 13.77
C MET A 244 -14.63 4.83 14.60
N ARG A 245 -13.75 5.19 15.53
CA ARG A 245 -13.10 4.24 16.46
C ARG A 245 -14.12 3.55 17.35
N ALA A 246 -15.13 4.27 17.83
CA ALA A 246 -16.22 3.70 18.61
C ALA A 246 -17.09 2.74 17.76
N ALA A 247 -17.35 3.05 16.49
CA ALA A 247 -18.05 2.15 15.57
C ALA A 247 -17.28 0.85 15.34
N VAL A 248 -15.97 0.96 15.09
CA VAL A 248 -15.08 -0.19 14.95
C VAL A 248 -15.04 -1.02 16.23
N LYS A 249 -15.06 -0.40 17.41
CA LYS A 249 -15.15 -1.13 18.69
C LYS A 249 -16.46 -1.91 18.79
N ARG A 250 -17.60 -1.33 18.40
CA ARG A 250 -18.90 -2.04 18.36
C ARG A 250 -18.87 -3.22 17.39
N ALA A 251 -18.26 -3.05 16.21
CA ALA A 251 -18.05 -4.13 15.25
C ALA A 251 -17.15 -5.24 15.81
N SER A 252 -16.11 -4.88 16.59
CA SER A 252 -15.30 -5.87 17.30
C SER A 252 -16.10 -6.62 18.37
N ASP A 253 -16.95 -5.94 19.13
CA ASP A 253 -17.80 -6.56 20.15
C ASP A 253 -18.83 -7.51 19.54
N PHE A 254 -19.29 -7.21 18.32
CA PHE A 254 -20.09 -8.13 17.51
C PHE A 254 -19.31 -9.40 17.18
N CYS A 255 -18.07 -9.28 16.67
CA CYS A 255 -17.24 -10.44 16.38
C CYS A 255 -17.00 -11.30 17.63
N ASP A 256 -16.71 -10.68 18.77
CA ASP A 256 -16.48 -11.37 20.04
C ASP A 256 -17.71 -12.19 20.48
N ARG A 257 -18.94 -11.71 20.22
CA ARG A 257 -20.19 -12.47 20.49
C ARG A 257 -20.38 -13.68 19.58
N HIS A 258 -19.65 -13.75 18.47
CA HIS A 258 -19.67 -14.84 17.51
C HIS A 258 -18.40 -15.70 17.57
N ASP A 259 -17.63 -15.63 18.66
CA ASP A 259 -16.37 -16.35 18.86
C ASP A 259 -15.31 -16.07 17.76
N GLU A 260 -15.34 -14.85 17.21
CA GLU A 260 -14.47 -14.40 16.12
C GLU A 260 -13.73 -13.12 16.49
N ARG A 261 -12.63 -12.85 15.79
CA ARG A 261 -11.86 -11.60 15.95
C ARG A 261 -12.04 -10.71 14.73
N LEU A 262 -12.28 -9.41 14.96
CA LEU A 262 -12.47 -8.43 13.89
C LEU A 262 -11.37 -8.50 12.83
N GLU A 263 -10.10 -8.48 13.23
CA GLU A 263 -8.97 -8.51 12.30
C GLU A 263 -8.87 -9.81 11.50
N VAL A 264 -9.40 -10.93 12.00
CA VAL A 264 -9.42 -12.22 11.28
C VAL A 264 -10.46 -12.17 10.16
N ILE A 265 -11.64 -11.62 10.44
CA ILE A 265 -12.69 -11.42 9.43
C ILE A 265 -12.26 -10.35 8.43
N ALA A 266 -11.78 -9.21 8.91
CA ALA A 266 -11.37 -8.07 8.08
C ALA A 266 -10.21 -8.43 7.15
N ILE A 267 -9.14 -9.09 7.63
CA ILE A 267 -8.01 -9.46 6.76
C ILE A 267 -8.44 -10.48 5.71
N ARG A 268 -9.25 -11.48 6.08
CA ARG A 268 -9.71 -12.49 5.13
C ARG A 268 -10.65 -11.89 4.09
N TYR A 269 -11.61 -11.07 4.51
CA TYR A 269 -12.49 -10.35 3.60
C TYR A 269 -11.70 -9.51 2.60
N ALA A 270 -10.81 -8.65 3.08
CA ALA A 270 -10.05 -7.75 2.21
C ALA A 270 -9.14 -8.52 1.23
N LEU A 271 -8.40 -9.54 1.71
CA LEU A 271 -7.54 -10.36 0.85
C LEU A 271 -8.35 -11.16 -0.17
N GLU A 272 -9.39 -11.88 0.27
CA GLU A 272 -10.15 -12.79 -0.59
C GLU A 272 -10.97 -12.03 -1.64
N SER A 273 -11.64 -10.95 -1.24
CA SER A 273 -12.46 -10.14 -2.14
C SER A 273 -11.58 -9.35 -3.10
N TRP A 274 -10.48 -8.73 -2.64
CA TRP A 274 -9.60 -7.97 -3.53
C TRP A 274 -8.87 -8.87 -4.53
N LEU A 275 -8.46 -10.06 -4.10
CA LEU A 275 -7.80 -11.04 -4.97
C LEU A 275 -8.68 -11.38 -6.20
N LYS A 276 -10.00 -11.47 -6.02
CA LYS A 276 -10.98 -11.74 -7.08
C LYS A 276 -11.39 -10.48 -7.85
N ILE A 277 -11.81 -9.43 -7.15
CA ILE A 277 -12.34 -8.19 -7.76
C ILE A 277 -11.22 -7.42 -8.47
N GLY A 278 -10.06 -7.28 -7.82
CA GLY A 278 -8.89 -6.61 -8.34
C GLY A 278 -8.16 -7.38 -9.45
N ALA A 279 -8.59 -8.60 -9.80
CA ALA A 279 -7.98 -9.41 -10.86
C ALA A 279 -7.84 -8.67 -12.20
N VAL A 280 -8.82 -7.84 -12.55
CA VAL A 280 -8.82 -7.05 -13.80
C VAL A 280 -7.73 -5.98 -13.85
N VAL A 281 -7.18 -5.59 -12.70
CA VAL A 281 -6.06 -4.66 -12.50
C VAL A 281 -4.98 -5.31 -11.62
N GLY A 282 -4.84 -6.63 -11.75
CA GLY A 282 -3.99 -7.47 -10.92
C GLY A 282 -2.71 -7.93 -11.62
N SER A 283 -2.05 -8.93 -11.04
CA SER A 283 -0.81 -9.49 -11.57
C SER A 283 -0.80 -11.01 -11.61
N ARG A 284 0.06 -11.60 -12.46
CA ARG A 284 0.34 -13.03 -12.65
C ARG A 284 1.64 -13.52 -11.98
N GLY A 285 2.26 -12.66 -11.17
CA GLY A 285 3.49 -13.00 -10.43
C GLY A 285 3.30 -14.10 -9.39
N ASP A 286 4.37 -14.40 -8.67
CA ASP A 286 4.41 -15.47 -7.67
C ASP A 286 3.37 -15.22 -6.56
N PRO A 287 2.37 -16.11 -6.40
CA PRO A 287 1.31 -15.96 -5.41
C PRO A 287 1.74 -16.33 -3.99
N ALA A 288 2.99 -16.75 -3.74
CA ALA A 288 3.43 -17.26 -2.44
C ALA A 288 2.59 -18.44 -1.93
N SER A 289 2.35 -19.44 -2.80
CA SER A 289 1.42 -20.55 -2.52
C SER A 289 1.94 -21.53 -1.45
N GLY A 290 3.25 -21.52 -1.19
CA GLY A 290 3.89 -22.34 -0.16
C GLY A 290 4.45 -23.68 -0.64
N VAL A 291 4.70 -23.84 -1.94
CA VAL A 291 5.53 -24.93 -2.47
C VAL A 291 7.02 -24.67 -2.15
N ALA A 292 7.82 -25.73 -2.06
CA ALA A 292 9.29 -25.61 -1.92
C ALA A 292 9.88 -24.80 -3.08
N TRP A 293 10.92 -24.00 -2.80
CA TRP A 293 11.43 -22.92 -3.68
C TRP A 293 11.40 -23.26 -5.18
N GLN A 294 10.41 -22.68 -5.86
CA GLN A 294 10.29 -22.58 -7.31
C GLN A 294 9.53 -21.29 -7.61
N ARG A 295 9.86 -20.62 -8.71
CA ARG A 295 9.10 -19.45 -9.16
C ARG A 295 7.72 -19.91 -9.63
N GLU A 296 6.68 -19.51 -8.91
CA GLU A 296 5.30 -19.80 -9.27
C GLU A 296 4.66 -18.64 -10.05
N SER A 297 3.56 -18.94 -10.73
CA SER A 297 2.70 -17.98 -11.40
C SER A 297 1.24 -18.35 -11.14
N ASN A 298 0.33 -17.41 -11.35
CA ASN A 298 -1.10 -17.68 -11.15
C ASN A 298 -1.63 -18.85 -12.00
N GLN A 299 -1.06 -19.08 -13.19
CA GLN A 299 -1.46 -20.21 -14.03
C GLN A 299 -1.24 -21.55 -13.33
N GLN A 300 -0.21 -21.64 -12.47
CA GLN A 300 0.09 -22.84 -11.69
C GLN A 300 -0.81 -22.99 -10.45
N VAL A 301 -1.51 -21.94 -10.02
CA VAL A 301 -2.32 -21.95 -8.79
C VAL A 301 -3.82 -21.66 -8.95
N GLY A 302 -4.32 -21.45 -10.18
CA GLY A 302 -5.76 -21.19 -10.37
C GLY A 302 -6.19 -20.30 -11.54
N GLY A 303 -5.29 -19.80 -12.40
CA GLY A 303 -5.69 -19.14 -13.65
C GLY A 303 -5.35 -17.64 -13.73
N ASN A 304 -6.38 -16.78 -13.84
CA ASN A 304 -6.28 -15.36 -14.22
C ASN A 304 -5.35 -14.52 -13.32
N ARG A 305 -5.17 -13.23 -13.69
CA ARG A 305 -4.51 -12.26 -12.80
C ARG A 305 -5.19 -12.26 -11.43
N LEU A 306 -4.41 -12.04 -10.37
CA LEU A 306 -4.89 -11.91 -9.00
C LEU A 306 -4.72 -10.45 -8.57
N GLY A 307 -5.72 -9.91 -7.87
CA GLY A 307 -5.59 -8.58 -7.26
C GLY A 307 -4.38 -8.52 -6.33
N VAL A 308 -3.63 -7.42 -6.39
CA VAL A 308 -2.39 -7.26 -5.63
C VAL A 308 -2.71 -6.61 -4.28
N THR A 309 -2.24 -7.18 -3.17
CA THR A 309 -2.40 -6.61 -1.83
C THR A 309 -1.04 -6.38 -1.16
N VAL A 310 -0.91 -5.23 -0.49
CA VAL A 310 0.22 -4.92 0.40
C VAL A 310 -0.21 -5.07 1.86
N MET A 311 0.38 -6.05 2.55
CA MET A 311 0.10 -6.34 3.96
C MET A 311 1.24 -5.88 4.87
N GLY A 312 0.92 -5.27 6.00
CA GLY A 312 1.90 -4.91 7.03
C GLY A 312 1.83 -5.85 8.23
N VAL A 313 2.97 -6.31 8.73
CA VAL A 313 3.11 -7.10 9.97
C VAL A 313 4.34 -6.64 10.73
N SER A 314 4.31 -6.66 12.07
CA SER A 314 5.49 -6.33 12.89
C SER A 314 6.04 -7.53 13.66
N LYS A 315 5.31 -8.65 13.69
CA LYS A 315 5.71 -9.86 14.44
C LYS A 315 5.59 -11.14 13.61
N ALA A 316 6.47 -12.10 13.87
CA ALA A 316 6.45 -13.39 13.20
C ALA A 316 5.13 -14.15 13.36
N SER A 317 4.46 -14.01 14.51
CA SER A 317 3.17 -14.64 14.77
C SER A 317 2.01 -14.02 13.98
N GLU A 318 2.11 -12.73 13.62
CA GLU A 318 1.16 -12.08 12.72
C GLU A 318 1.38 -12.57 11.30
N LEU A 319 2.64 -12.63 10.84
CA LEU A 319 2.99 -13.19 9.54
C LEU A 319 2.48 -14.64 9.38
N ASP A 320 2.67 -15.49 10.40
CA ASP A 320 2.16 -16.86 10.40
C ASP A 320 0.66 -16.93 10.16
N LYS A 321 -0.10 -16.08 10.86
CA LYS A 321 -1.56 -16.04 10.76
C LYS A 321 -1.99 -15.51 9.40
N THR A 322 -1.36 -14.44 8.91
CA THR A 322 -1.69 -13.89 7.60
C THR A 322 -1.37 -14.88 6.48
N MET A 323 -0.25 -15.59 6.54
CA MET A 323 0.08 -16.62 5.55
C MET A 323 -0.86 -17.83 5.62
N ARG A 324 -1.36 -18.21 6.81
CA ARG A 324 -2.42 -19.23 6.93
C ARG A 324 -3.72 -18.78 6.26
N VAL A 325 -4.13 -17.53 6.47
CA VAL A 325 -5.31 -16.96 5.80
C VAL A 325 -5.10 -16.94 4.29
N TRP A 326 -3.97 -16.41 3.82
CA TRP A 326 -3.65 -16.31 2.40
C TRP A 326 -3.64 -17.67 1.70
N ARG A 327 -2.96 -18.66 2.27
CA ARG A 327 -2.92 -20.02 1.69
C ARG A 327 -4.30 -20.66 1.68
N SER A 328 -5.09 -20.48 2.73
CA SER A 328 -6.48 -20.92 2.72
C SER A 328 -7.26 -20.26 1.58
N ILE A 329 -7.12 -18.95 1.35
CA ILE A 329 -7.79 -18.26 0.24
C ILE A 329 -7.41 -18.89 -1.10
N LEU A 330 -6.11 -19.14 -1.34
CA LEU A 330 -5.64 -19.80 -2.56
C LEU A 330 -6.21 -21.22 -2.71
N ASP A 331 -6.29 -21.97 -1.62
CA ASP A 331 -6.88 -23.30 -1.62
C ASP A 331 -8.36 -23.27 -2.03
N GLY A 332 -9.08 -22.16 -1.84
CA GLY A 332 -10.48 -21.98 -2.23
C GLY A 332 -10.72 -21.53 -3.68
N LEU A 333 -9.68 -21.32 -4.49
CA LEU A 333 -9.80 -20.95 -5.90
C LEU A 333 -10.24 -22.14 -6.78
N GLU A 334 -10.64 -21.88 -8.03
CA GLU A 334 -11.20 -22.87 -8.96
C GLU A 334 -10.33 -24.14 -9.13
N ASN A 335 -8.99 -24.00 -9.10
CA ASN A 335 -8.05 -25.13 -9.11
C ASN A 335 -7.29 -25.32 -7.78
N GLY A 336 -7.77 -24.70 -6.69
CA GLY A 336 -7.08 -24.65 -5.40
C GLY A 336 -6.81 -26.02 -4.77
N ALA A 337 -7.60 -27.04 -5.10
CA ALA A 337 -7.38 -28.42 -4.64
C ALA A 337 -6.07 -29.03 -5.15
N GLU A 338 -5.68 -28.73 -6.41
CA GLU A 338 -4.41 -29.20 -6.98
C GLU A 338 -3.23 -28.40 -6.40
N THR A 339 -3.39 -27.08 -6.23
CA THR A 339 -2.42 -26.21 -5.54
C THR A 339 -2.15 -26.70 -4.12
N ALA A 340 -3.22 -27.01 -3.36
CA ALA A 340 -3.12 -27.56 -2.01
C ALA A 340 -2.29 -28.85 -2.03
N ARG A 341 -2.62 -29.78 -2.94
CA ARG A 341 -1.89 -31.05 -3.09
C ARG A 341 -0.41 -30.85 -3.39
N LEU A 342 -0.07 -29.97 -4.35
CA LEU A 342 1.32 -29.67 -4.73
C LEU A 342 2.12 -29.04 -3.58
N ALA A 343 1.46 -28.24 -2.75
CA ALA A 343 2.07 -27.63 -1.57
C ALA A 343 2.04 -28.54 -0.33
N GLY A 344 1.69 -29.82 -0.47
CA GLY A 344 1.62 -30.78 0.64
C GLY A 344 0.50 -30.52 1.65
N ARG A 345 -0.52 -29.75 1.26
CA ARG A 345 -1.77 -29.50 1.99
C ARG A 345 -2.86 -30.50 1.57
N TRP A 346 -3.88 -30.70 2.40
CA TRP A 346 -4.86 -31.78 2.22
C TRP A 346 -6.08 -31.31 1.40
N SER A 347 -6.72 -32.21 0.65
CA SER A 347 -7.92 -31.86 -0.15
C SER A 347 -9.10 -31.31 0.66
N ARG A 348 -9.18 -31.65 1.96
CA ARG A 348 -10.17 -31.09 2.89
C ARG A 348 -10.00 -29.57 3.10
N ASP A 349 -8.82 -29.02 2.83
CA ASP A 349 -8.52 -27.60 3.00
C ASP A 349 -9.26 -26.73 1.97
N HIS A 350 -9.52 -27.25 0.76
CA HIS A 350 -10.30 -26.57 -0.28
C HIS A 350 -11.76 -26.36 0.14
N GLU A 351 -12.44 -27.43 0.54
CA GLU A 351 -13.85 -27.38 0.96
C GLU A 351 -14.02 -26.55 2.23
N TRP A 352 -13.09 -26.69 3.18
CA TRP A 352 -13.06 -25.82 4.37
C TRP A 352 -12.92 -24.35 3.98
N SER A 353 -12.03 -24.02 3.03
CA SER A 353 -11.84 -22.64 2.59
C SER A 353 -13.09 -22.04 1.98
N ILE A 354 -13.78 -22.76 1.09
CA ILE A 354 -15.03 -22.29 0.48
C ILE A 354 -16.07 -22.00 1.57
N ASN A 355 -16.24 -22.90 2.53
CA ASN A 355 -17.19 -22.71 3.63
C ASN A 355 -16.78 -21.55 4.55
N ARG A 356 -15.48 -21.38 4.80
CA ARG A 356 -14.97 -20.25 5.58
C ARG A 356 -15.18 -18.92 4.87
N GLY A 357 -15.04 -18.86 3.55
CA GLY A 357 -15.35 -17.67 2.76
C GLY A 357 -16.82 -17.24 2.92
N LYS A 358 -17.77 -18.19 2.86
CA LYS A 358 -19.20 -17.92 3.12
C LYS A 358 -19.45 -17.40 4.53
N ALA A 359 -18.83 -18.01 5.55
CA ALA A 359 -18.96 -17.57 6.94
C ALA A 359 -18.39 -16.16 7.17
N VAL A 360 -17.25 -15.85 6.53
CA VAL A 360 -16.66 -14.50 6.56
C VAL A 360 -17.59 -13.49 5.93
N GLN A 361 -18.26 -13.81 4.83
CA GLN A 361 -19.21 -12.89 4.20
C GLN A 361 -20.38 -12.55 5.12
N ILE A 362 -20.98 -13.55 5.79
CA ILE A 362 -22.09 -13.32 6.73
C ILE A 362 -21.65 -12.40 7.88
N LEU A 363 -20.45 -12.61 8.42
CA LEU A 363 -19.91 -11.77 9.48
C LEU A 363 -19.53 -10.38 8.97
N ALA A 364 -19.04 -10.27 7.73
CA ALA A 364 -18.72 -9.01 7.09
C ALA A 364 -19.96 -8.11 6.99
N ASP A 365 -21.10 -8.67 6.59
CA ASP A 365 -22.37 -7.93 6.50
C ASP A 365 -22.77 -7.37 7.89
N GLY A 366 -22.74 -8.20 8.93
CA GLY A 366 -23.04 -7.75 10.31
C GLY A 366 -22.03 -6.73 10.87
N ILE A 367 -20.76 -6.82 10.48
CA ILE A 367 -19.74 -5.81 10.83
C ILE A 367 -20.05 -4.48 10.14
N GLN A 368 -20.42 -4.51 8.86
CA GLN A 368 -20.74 -3.31 8.09
C GLN A 368 -21.98 -2.60 8.63
N GLU A 369 -22.99 -3.34 9.11
CA GLU A 369 -24.13 -2.77 9.84
C GLU A 369 -23.70 -2.03 11.12
N HIS A 370 -22.65 -2.49 11.81
CA HIS A 370 -22.13 -1.81 13.00
C HIS A 370 -21.23 -0.61 12.69
N LEU A 371 -20.67 -0.55 11.47
CA LEU A 371 -19.93 0.60 10.96
C LEU A 371 -20.88 1.70 10.48
N ASP A 372 -22.03 1.33 9.90
CA ASP A 372 -23.16 2.19 9.53
C ASP A 372 -22.73 3.45 8.74
N GLU A 373 -22.87 4.63 9.33
CA GLU A 373 -22.48 5.93 8.73
C GLU A 373 -20.99 6.03 8.36
N TYR A 374 -20.14 5.16 8.92
CA TYR A 374 -18.71 5.09 8.61
C TYR A 374 -18.40 4.10 7.48
N LEU A 375 -19.37 3.42 6.88
CA LEU A 375 -19.12 2.62 5.68
C LEU A 375 -18.73 3.54 4.52
N ASP A 376 -17.65 3.20 3.81
CA ASP A 376 -17.06 3.98 2.71
C ASP A 376 -16.62 5.41 3.10
N PHE A 377 -16.61 5.74 4.40
CA PHE A 377 -16.07 7.00 4.88
C PHE A 377 -14.58 7.12 4.57
N CYS A 378 -14.19 8.27 4.03
CA CYS A 378 -12.81 8.70 3.86
C CYS A 378 -12.55 9.95 4.68
N TRP A 379 -11.41 9.99 5.37
CA TRP A 379 -10.94 11.22 6.04
C TRP A 379 -10.31 12.20 5.03
N ASP A 380 -10.16 13.46 5.44
CA ASP A 380 -9.44 14.45 4.64
C ASP A 380 -7.94 14.07 4.57
N SER A 381 -7.36 14.13 3.36
CA SER A 381 -5.93 13.96 3.15
C SER A 381 -5.50 14.83 1.97
N PRO A 382 -4.60 15.80 2.16
CA PRO A 382 -4.19 16.33 3.46
C PRO A 382 -5.37 17.01 4.20
N ASP A 383 -5.17 17.39 5.46
CA ASP A 383 -6.09 18.31 6.15
C ASP A 383 -6.20 19.63 5.36
N LYS A 384 -7.36 20.28 5.41
CA LYS A 384 -7.65 21.52 4.64
C LYS A 384 -6.65 22.65 4.88
N ASP A 385 -6.06 22.70 6.07
CA ASP A 385 -5.10 23.73 6.48
C ASP A 385 -3.63 23.27 6.35
N PHE A 386 -3.39 22.15 5.66
CA PHE A 386 -2.04 21.63 5.47
C PHE A 386 -1.18 22.60 4.66
N VAL A 387 0.03 22.82 5.17
CA VAL A 387 1.08 23.58 4.48
C VAL A 387 2.35 22.76 4.48
N ASN A 388 2.89 22.52 3.29
CA ASN A 388 4.19 21.89 3.12
C ASN A 388 5.28 22.80 3.71
N LYS A 389 6.00 22.34 4.73
CA LYS A 389 7.02 23.11 5.43
C LYS A 389 8.40 23.05 4.80
N ARG A 390 8.54 22.33 3.68
CA ARG A 390 9.78 22.27 2.93
C ARG A 390 10.20 23.68 2.48
N GLY A 391 11.44 24.08 2.82
CA GLY A 391 11.95 25.43 2.50
C GLY A 391 11.52 26.54 3.46
N ILE A 392 10.67 26.29 4.46
CA ILE A 392 10.25 27.29 5.46
C ILE A 392 11.31 27.45 6.59
N LYS A 393 12.40 26.67 6.60
CA LYS A 393 13.51 26.81 7.55
C LYS A 393 14.87 27.05 6.89
N GLN A 394 15.16 28.31 6.61
CA GLN A 394 16.50 28.91 6.78
C GLN A 394 16.40 30.45 6.89
N GLN A 395 15.76 30.92 7.96
CA GLN A 395 16.09 32.21 8.58
C GLN A 395 16.19 31.97 10.09
N GLN A 396 17.21 31.21 10.50
CA GLN A 396 17.76 31.38 11.83
C GLN A 396 18.89 32.39 11.67
N ASN A 397 18.67 33.60 12.17
CA ASN A 397 19.72 34.59 12.31
C ASN A 397 20.76 34.04 13.28
N ASP A 398 22.03 34.10 12.88
CA ASP A 398 23.15 34.14 13.81
C ASP A 398 22.93 35.35 14.71
N ASP A 399 22.61 35.11 15.98
CA ASP A 399 23.09 35.86 17.15
C ASP A 399 22.28 35.42 18.39
N GLY A 400 22.98 34.81 19.36
CA GLY A 400 22.37 34.35 20.60
C GLY A 400 22.07 35.49 21.56
N ALA A 401 20.82 35.61 22.02
CA ALA A 401 20.44 36.07 23.36
C ALA A 401 18.91 35.97 23.59
N SER A 402 18.56 35.81 24.86
CA SER A 402 17.22 35.59 25.44
C SER A 402 16.34 36.84 25.61
N PHE A 403 15.02 36.59 25.75
CA PHE A 403 13.95 37.33 26.46
C PHE A 403 12.93 38.18 25.67
N LEU A 404 11.67 37.71 25.76
CA LEU A 404 10.38 38.37 26.04
C LEU A 404 9.92 39.68 25.34
N ARG A 405 8.71 39.53 24.76
CA ARG A 405 7.51 40.40 24.66
C ARG A 405 7.18 41.11 23.32
N PRO A 406 5.87 41.26 23.03
CA PRO A 406 5.32 41.47 21.70
C PRO A 406 5.04 42.95 21.42
N GLU A 407 5.20 43.38 20.17
CA GLU A 407 4.28 44.32 19.50
C GLU A 407 4.69 44.58 18.03
N GLN A 408 3.67 44.50 17.17
CA GLN A 408 3.47 45.25 15.92
C GLN A 408 4.48 45.10 14.77
N ALA A 409 4.13 44.22 13.82
CA ALA A 409 4.24 44.45 12.37
C ALA A 409 3.36 43.38 11.69
N GLY A 410 2.17 43.74 11.21
CA GLY A 410 1.96 43.98 9.78
C GLY A 410 1.41 42.70 9.13
N ASP A 411 0.12 42.69 8.79
CA ASP A 411 -0.56 41.52 8.21
C ASP A 411 0.21 40.95 7.01
N PRO A 412 0.46 39.62 6.95
CA PRO A 412 0.98 39.01 5.73
C PRO A 412 -0.06 39.11 4.60
N PRO A 413 0.37 39.33 3.35
CA PRO A 413 -0.53 39.54 2.22
C PRO A 413 -1.44 38.33 2.00
N LEU A 414 -2.75 38.58 1.92
CA LEU A 414 -3.76 37.64 1.46
C LEU A 414 -3.38 37.12 0.06
N THR A 415 -2.92 35.89 -0.04
CA THR A 415 -2.85 35.18 -1.31
C THR A 415 -4.27 34.96 -1.84
N PRO A 416 -4.55 35.22 -3.14
CA PRO A 416 -5.88 35.07 -3.71
C PRO A 416 -6.39 33.63 -3.61
N ALA A 417 -7.61 33.50 -3.12
CA ALA A 417 -8.39 32.27 -3.22
C ALA A 417 -8.56 31.87 -4.70
N ALA A 418 -7.99 30.74 -5.07
CA ALA A 418 -8.29 30.05 -6.32
C ALA A 418 -8.08 28.54 -6.17
N SER A 419 -8.75 27.93 -5.18
CA SER A 419 -9.27 26.59 -5.40
C SER A 419 -10.56 26.75 -6.22
N PRO A 420 -10.74 26.06 -7.35
CA PRO A 420 -12.05 26.01 -7.97
C PRO A 420 -13.03 25.46 -6.92
N GLN A 421 -14.12 26.21 -6.71
CA GLN A 421 -15.23 25.77 -5.87
C GLN A 421 -15.67 24.37 -6.34
N PRO A 422 -16.00 23.46 -5.41
CA PRO A 422 -16.62 22.21 -5.78
C PRO A 422 -18.04 22.54 -6.27
N ASP A 423 -18.19 22.74 -7.57
CA ASP A 423 -19.50 22.65 -8.20
C ASP A 423 -20.04 21.26 -7.89
N GLU A 424 -21.20 21.21 -7.26
CA GLU A 424 -21.96 20.03 -6.90
C GLU A 424 -22.04 19.08 -8.10
N ILE A 425 -21.19 18.05 -8.12
CA ILE A 425 -21.38 16.89 -8.99
C ILE A 425 -22.34 15.99 -8.22
N PRO A 426 -23.63 15.90 -8.59
CA PRO A 426 -24.52 14.94 -7.97
C PRO A 426 -23.98 13.54 -8.24
N TYR A 427 -23.76 12.76 -7.18
CA TYR A 427 -23.54 11.33 -7.28
C TYR A 427 -24.64 10.72 -8.16
N PRO A 428 -24.31 10.11 -9.32
CA PRO A 428 -25.32 9.38 -10.07
C PRO A 428 -25.64 8.11 -9.28
N HIS A 429 -26.74 8.15 -8.53
CA HIS A 429 -27.50 6.97 -8.15
C HIS A 429 -28.08 6.35 -9.44
N ASP A 430 -27.28 5.58 -10.16
CA ASP A 430 -27.74 4.38 -10.89
C ASP A 430 -26.60 3.77 -11.72
N ALA A 431 -26.00 2.72 -11.18
CA ALA A 431 -25.58 1.52 -11.88
C ALA A 431 -25.19 0.51 -10.81
N THR A 432 -26.20 -0.13 -10.21
CA THR A 432 -26.04 -1.29 -9.35
C THR A 432 -25.35 -2.41 -10.13
N LEU A 433 -24.02 -2.51 -9.99
CA LEU A 433 -23.37 -3.81 -10.10
C LEU A 433 -23.82 -4.59 -8.86
N ALA A 434 -24.63 -5.61 -9.07
CA ALA A 434 -25.04 -6.52 -8.01
C ALA A 434 -23.81 -7.25 -7.45
N LEU A 435 -23.24 -6.69 -6.38
CA LEU A 435 -22.73 -7.47 -5.26
C LEU A 435 -23.87 -7.53 -4.24
N ARG A 436 -24.90 -8.32 -4.57
CA ARG A 436 -25.91 -8.87 -3.66
C ARG A 436 -26.21 -10.29 -4.12
#